data_AF-A0A1G3ZSZ7-F1
#
_entry.id   AF-A0A1G3ZSZ7-F1
#
_cell.length_a   1.000
_cell.length_b   1.000
_cell.length_c   1.000
_cell.angle_alpha   90.00
_cell.angle_beta   90.00
_cell.angle_gamma   90.00
#
_symmetry.space_group_name_H-M   'P 1'
#
loop_
_entity.id
_entity.type
_entity.pdbx_description
1 polymer ?
#
loop_
_entity_poly.entity_id
_entity_poly.type
_entity_poly.pdbx_seq_one_letter_code
_entity_poly.pdbx_strand_id
1 'polypeptide(L)'
;MKVGDLGLAKSVGQATGDLTQTGTAMGSPHYIAPEQARGVREIDFRADIYSLGCTLYHMLTGQTPYDGADSMSIMMKHVTDLPPAIFKVLPGCPVPLGMLVGRMLAKNPAERHQSYEELIADLYAVSEKISS
;
A
#
# COMPACT_ATOMS: atom_id res chain seq x y z
N MET A 1 -27.09 -19.15 -6.67
CA MET A 1 -26.02 -19.76 -5.87
C MET A 1 -25.60 -18.77 -4.78
N LYS A 2 -25.86 -19.12 -3.52
CA LYS A 2 -25.49 -18.36 -2.33
C LYS A 2 -24.18 -18.97 -1.83
N VAL A 3 -23.15 -18.16 -1.66
CA VAL A 3 -21.93 -18.51 -0.92
C VAL A 3 -21.95 -17.52 0.25
N GLY A 4 -22.13 -17.89 1.51
CA GLY A 4 -21.67 -19.08 2.19
C GLY A 4 -20.47 -18.67 3.03
N ASP A 5 -20.67 -18.63 4.35
CA ASP A 5 -19.80 -18.17 5.42
C ASP A 5 -18.28 -18.23 5.19
N LEU A 6 -17.61 -17.13 5.55
CA LEU A 6 -16.22 -17.15 6.00
C LEU A 6 -16.15 -16.58 7.41
N GLY A 7 -16.68 -17.35 8.35
CA GLY A 7 -16.24 -17.30 9.73
C GLY A 7 -14.83 -17.91 9.84
N LEU A 8 -13.83 -17.07 10.11
CA LEU A 8 -12.55 -17.50 10.67
C LEU A 8 -12.16 -16.52 11.78
N ALA A 9 -12.84 -16.68 12.93
CA ALA A 9 -12.32 -16.25 14.21
C ALA A 9 -10.98 -16.97 14.43
N LYS A 10 -9.86 -16.23 14.42
CA LYS A 10 -8.54 -16.77 14.76
C LYS A 10 -8.21 -16.34 16.19
N SER A 11 -8.21 -17.32 17.08
CA SER A 11 -7.83 -17.21 18.48
C SER A 11 -6.50 -16.46 18.66
N VAL A 12 -6.51 -15.51 19.58
CA VAL A 12 -5.32 -14.86 20.13
C VAL A 12 -4.56 -15.90 20.97
N GLY A 13 -3.52 -16.47 20.39
CA GLY A 13 -2.51 -17.27 21.09
C GLY A 13 -1.19 -16.52 21.06
N GLN A 14 -0.65 -16.19 22.23
CA GLN A 14 0.71 -15.66 22.40
C GLN A 14 1.72 -16.61 21.74
N ALA A 15 2.53 -16.07 20.83
CA ALA A 15 3.78 -16.70 20.39
C ALA A 15 4.81 -15.60 20.13
N THR A 16 5.66 -15.41 21.14
CA THR A 16 6.97 -14.77 21.04
C THR A 16 7.84 -15.55 20.07
N GLY A 17 8.39 -14.86 19.06
CA GLY A 17 9.56 -15.32 18.29
C GLY A 17 9.34 -16.54 17.41
N ASP A 18 8.89 -16.33 16.18
CA ASP A 18 9.32 -17.10 14.99
C ASP A 18 8.73 -16.43 13.73
N LEU A 19 9.30 -15.27 13.42
CA LEU A 19 9.09 -14.55 12.16
C LEU A 19 9.91 -15.21 11.05
N THR A 20 9.62 -16.46 10.67
CA THR A 20 9.91 -17.04 9.33
C THR A 20 9.62 -18.54 9.30
N GLN A 21 8.47 -18.94 8.78
CA GLN A 21 8.27 -20.10 7.89
C GLN A 21 6.76 -20.34 7.76
N THR A 22 6.32 -20.66 6.54
CA THR A 22 4.92 -20.84 6.09
C THR A 22 4.12 -19.56 5.80
N GLY A 23 4.19 -19.16 4.53
CA GLY A 23 3.42 -18.09 3.89
C GLY A 23 1.91 -18.28 3.97
N THR A 24 1.33 -18.00 5.13
CA THR A 24 -0.11 -18.01 5.35
C THR A 24 -0.45 -16.84 6.30
N ALA A 25 -0.85 -15.72 5.70
CA ALA A 25 -1.45 -14.52 6.32
C ALA A 25 -0.53 -13.31 6.62
N MET A 26 0.51 -13.06 5.83
CA MET A 26 1.05 -11.71 5.64
C MET A 26 1.08 -11.47 4.13
N GLY A 27 0.47 -10.38 3.64
CA GLY A 27 0.41 -10.08 2.20
C GLY A 27 1.80 -10.04 1.55
N SER A 28 1.85 -9.90 0.21
CA SER A 28 3.14 -9.71 -0.47
C SER A 28 3.85 -8.47 0.11
N PRO A 29 5.10 -8.59 0.57
CA PRO A 29 5.79 -7.53 1.33
C PRO A 29 5.95 -6.23 0.53
N HIS A 30 5.83 -6.30 -0.80
CA HIS A 30 5.90 -5.14 -1.70
C HIS A 30 4.71 -4.17 -1.62
N TYR A 31 3.62 -4.53 -0.94
CA TYR A 31 2.40 -3.71 -0.84
C TYR A 31 2.01 -3.40 0.60
N ILE A 32 2.84 -3.76 1.57
CA ILE A 32 2.54 -3.60 2.99
C ILE A 32 2.57 -2.12 3.40
N ALA A 33 1.63 -1.70 4.25
CA ALA A 33 1.66 -0.37 4.81
C ALA A 33 2.78 -0.23 5.87
N PRO A 34 3.38 0.97 6.04
CA PRO A 34 4.42 1.21 7.05
C PRO A 34 4.01 0.81 8.48
N GLU A 35 2.76 1.11 8.86
CA GLU A 35 2.19 0.76 10.16
C GLU A 35 2.02 -0.75 10.35
N GLN A 36 1.70 -1.49 9.29
CA GLN A 36 1.63 -2.96 9.31
C GLN A 36 3.01 -3.56 9.47
N ALA A 37 4.01 -3.05 8.74
CA ALA A 37 5.40 -3.49 8.86
C ALA A 37 6.01 -3.21 10.25
N ARG A 38 5.54 -2.15 10.94
CA ARG A 38 5.91 -1.84 12.33
C ARG A 38 5.17 -2.70 13.38
N GLY A 39 4.18 -3.49 12.97
CA GLY A 39 3.36 -4.27 13.90
C GLY A 39 2.43 -3.42 14.77
N VAL A 40 1.96 -2.28 14.26
CA VAL A 40 0.91 -1.47 14.93
C VAL A 40 -0.34 -2.32 15.08
N ARG A 41 -0.96 -2.30 16.28
CA ARG A 41 -2.14 -3.14 16.58
C ARG A 41 -3.41 -2.61 15.93
N GLU A 42 -3.62 -1.30 16.02
CA GLU A 42 -4.79 -0.62 15.46
C GLU A 42 -4.43 -0.10 14.07
N ILE A 43 -4.82 -0.85 13.05
CA ILE A 43 -4.65 -0.49 11.64
C ILE A 43 -6.02 -0.16 11.08
N ASP A 44 -6.17 1.02 10.51
CA ASP A 44 -7.41 1.46 9.85
C ASP A 44 -7.33 1.31 8.32
N PHE A 45 -8.42 1.70 7.65
CA PHE A 45 -8.60 1.60 6.20
C PHE A 45 -7.52 2.32 5.38
N ARG A 46 -6.75 3.25 5.97
CA ARG A 46 -5.70 3.97 5.26
C ARG A 46 -4.52 3.07 4.90
N ALA A 47 -4.38 1.91 5.54
CA ALA A 47 -3.44 0.88 5.11
C ALA A 47 -3.81 0.30 3.74
N ASP A 48 -5.10 0.12 3.45
CA ASP A 48 -5.58 -0.34 2.14
C ASP A 48 -5.36 0.72 1.05
N ILE A 49 -5.47 2.00 1.42
CA ILE A 49 -5.14 3.12 0.51
C ILE A 49 -3.66 3.08 0.13
N TYR A 50 -2.77 2.78 1.08
CA TYR A 50 -1.34 2.64 0.81
C TYR A 50 -1.04 1.44 -0.10
N SER A 51 -1.64 0.29 0.16
CA SER A 51 -1.43 -0.92 -0.65
C SER A 51 -1.97 -0.74 -2.08
N LEU A 52 -3.09 -0.03 -2.24
CA LEU A 52 -3.62 0.38 -3.55
C LEU A 52 -2.67 1.36 -4.24
N GLY A 53 -2.08 2.32 -3.51
CA GLY A 53 -1.05 3.22 -4.03
C GLY A 53 0.18 2.46 -4.56
N CYS A 54 0.62 1.42 -3.84
CA CYS A 54 1.71 0.55 -4.29
C CYS A 54 1.33 -0.21 -5.57
N THR A 55 0.10 -0.71 -5.63
CA THR A 55 -0.44 -1.40 -6.81
C THR A 55 -0.51 -0.47 -8.01
N LEU A 56 -1.01 0.75 -7.84
CA LEU A 56 -1.10 1.75 -8.90
C LEU A 56 0.28 2.16 -9.40
N TYR A 57 1.23 2.40 -8.49
CA TYR A 57 2.63 2.64 -8.86
C TYR A 57 3.19 1.49 -9.70
N HIS A 58 2.95 0.24 -9.30
CA HIS A 58 3.42 -0.93 -10.01
C HIS A 58 2.79 -1.06 -11.41
N MET A 59 1.48 -0.84 -11.53
CA MET A 59 0.81 -0.85 -12.84
C MET A 59 1.34 0.23 -13.78
N LEU A 60 1.67 1.42 -13.26
CA LEU A 60 2.15 2.54 -14.06
C LEU A 60 3.61 2.40 -14.48
N THR A 61 4.45 1.86 -13.61
CA THR A 61 5.90 1.83 -13.81
C THR A 61 6.43 0.46 -14.24
N GLY A 62 5.64 -0.60 -14.09
CA GLY A 62 6.08 -1.99 -14.25
C GLY A 62 7.02 -2.47 -13.14
N GLN A 63 7.21 -1.69 -12.07
CA GLN A 63 8.09 -2.02 -10.95
C GLN A 63 7.40 -1.69 -9.62
N THR A 64 7.68 -2.46 -8.56
CA THR A 64 7.15 -2.15 -7.23
C THR A 64 7.82 -0.88 -6.66
N PRO A 65 7.19 -0.16 -5.71
CA PRO A 65 7.81 1.01 -5.10
C PRO A 65 9.11 0.68 -4.36
N TYR A 66 9.18 -0.49 -3.75
CA TYR A 66 10.38 -0.96 -3.06
C TYR A 66 10.67 -2.41 -3.41
N ASP A 67 11.95 -2.66 -3.64
CA ASP A 67 12.51 -3.98 -3.87
C ASP A 67 13.69 -4.23 -2.93
N GLY A 68 14.05 -5.49 -2.69
CA GLY A 68 15.08 -5.85 -1.72
C GLY A 68 15.48 -7.32 -1.80
N ALA A 69 16.60 -7.66 -1.17
CA ALA A 69 17.15 -9.02 -1.18
C ALA A 69 16.25 -10.05 -0.49
N ASP A 70 15.40 -9.59 0.44
CA ASP A 70 14.51 -10.42 1.23
C ASP A 70 13.28 -9.62 1.71
N SER A 71 12.27 -10.32 2.22
CA SER A 71 11.01 -9.72 2.68
C SER A 71 11.19 -8.70 3.80
N MET A 72 12.11 -8.94 4.75
CA MET A 72 12.36 -8.01 5.86
C MET A 72 12.99 -6.71 5.35
N SER A 73 13.95 -6.83 4.43
CA SER A 73 14.54 -5.69 3.74
C SER A 73 13.47 -4.84 3.03
N ILE A 74 12.52 -5.47 2.33
CA ILE A 74 11.42 -4.75 1.66
C ILE A 74 10.52 -4.05 2.68
N MET A 75 10.07 -4.76 3.73
CA MET A 75 9.23 -4.17 4.78
C MET A 75 9.89 -2.96 5.45
N MET A 76 11.19 -3.00 5.70
CA MET A 76 11.93 -1.89 6.29
C MET A 76 11.98 -0.67 5.36
N LYS A 77 12.10 -0.86 4.05
CA LYS A 77 12.01 0.25 3.08
C LYS A 77 10.63 0.91 3.08
N HIS A 78 9.56 0.11 3.20
CA HIS A 78 8.22 0.66 3.41
C HIS A 78 8.15 1.53 4.68
N VAL A 79 8.94 1.26 5.70
CA VAL A 79 8.97 2.03 6.95
C VAL A 79 9.85 3.28 6.90
N THR A 80 10.98 3.22 6.18
CA THR A 80 12.08 4.19 6.33
C THR A 80 12.41 4.99 5.07
N ASP A 81 12.32 4.37 3.89
CA ASP A 81 12.70 5.03 2.63
C ASP A 81 11.59 5.96 2.15
N LEU A 82 11.97 7.08 1.53
CA LEU A 82 11.01 7.96 0.88
C LEU A 82 10.34 7.24 -0.31
N PRO A 83 9.04 7.48 -0.57
CA PRO A 83 8.38 7.02 -1.78
C PRO A 83 9.19 7.40 -3.02
N PRO A 84 9.51 6.44 -3.92
CA PRO A 84 10.18 6.79 -5.16
C PRO A 84 9.30 7.76 -5.94
N ALA A 85 9.89 8.88 -6.35
CA ALA A 85 9.19 9.83 -7.19
C ALA A 85 8.86 9.16 -8.53
N ILE A 86 7.57 8.97 -8.81
CA ILE A 86 7.11 8.27 -10.02
C ILE A 86 7.69 8.89 -11.30
N PHE A 87 7.89 10.21 -11.32
CA PHE A 87 8.47 10.94 -12.46
C PHE A 87 9.92 10.56 -12.77
N LYS A 88 10.65 9.95 -11.82
CA LYS A 88 11.99 9.42 -12.07
C LYS A 88 11.96 8.12 -12.87
N VAL A 89 10.90 7.33 -12.73
CA VAL A 89 10.74 6.02 -13.40
C VAL A 89 9.90 6.14 -14.66
N LEU A 90 8.86 6.98 -14.62
CA LEU A 90 7.97 7.29 -15.74
C LEU A 90 7.95 8.82 -15.99
N PRO A 91 8.92 9.39 -16.73
CA PRO A 91 8.98 10.82 -17.00
C PRO A 91 7.75 11.39 -17.72
N GLY A 92 7.04 10.57 -18.49
CA GLY A 92 5.79 10.94 -19.16
C GLY A 92 4.53 10.84 -18.29
N CYS A 93 4.66 10.53 -17.00
CA CYS A 93 3.51 10.44 -16.10
C CYS A 93 2.83 11.81 -15.96
N PRO A 94 1.50 11.91 -16.19
CA PRO A 94 0.78 13.14 -15.92
C PRO A 94 0.96 13.59 -14.47
N VAL A 95 1.29 14.87 -14.26
CA VAL A 95 1.54 15.43 -12.93
C VAL A 95 0.41 15.12 -11.92
N PRO A 96 -0.89 15.26 -12.26
CA PRO A 96 -1.97 14.95 -11.33
C PRO A 96 -1.97 13.48 -10.87
N LEU A 97 -1.65 12.55 -11.76
CA LEU A 97 -1.58 11.12 -11.44
C LEU A 97 -0.42 10.83 -10.49
N GLY A 98 0.75 11.41 -10.75
CA GLY A 98 1.89 11.20 -9.89
C GLY A 98 1.71 11.79 -8.50
N MET A 99 1.01 12.93 -8.39
CA MET A 99 0.64 13.51 -7.09
C MET A 99 -0.34 12.63 -6.32
N LEU A 100 -1.37 12.10 -6.98
CA LEU A 100 -2.31 11.15 -6.37
C LEU A 100 -1.59 9.92 -5.81
N VAL A 101 -0.76 9.27 -6.61
CA VAL A 101 0.03 8.10 -6.18
C VAL A 101 0.94 8.46 -5.01
N GLY A 102 1.62 9.61 -5.09
CA GLY A 102 2.48 10.10 -4.02
C GLY A 102 1.75 10.27 -2.69
N ARG A 103 0.52 10.82 -2.72
CA ARG A 103 -0.34 10.98 -1.54
C ARG A 103 -0.77 9.63 -0.95
N MET A 104 -1.17 8.69 -1.79
CA MET A 104 -1.53 7.33 -1.35
C MET A 104 -0.36 6.61 -0.67
N LEU A 105 0.88 6.86 -1.15
CA LEU A 105 2.12 6.30 -0.62
C LEU A 105 2.72 7.07 0.56
N ALA A 106 2.01 8.05 1.12
CA ALA A 106 2.51 8.80 2.28
C ALA A 106 2.76 7.86 3.46
N LYS A 107 3.87 8.07 4.18
CA LYS A 107 4.28 7.18 5.27
C LYS A 107 3.38 7.32 6.49
N ASN A 108 2.99 8.56 6.80
CA ASN A 108 2.03 8.84 7.84
C ASN A 108 0.60 8.65 7.29
N PRO A 109 -0.24 7.78 7.90
CA PRO A 109 -1.64 7.65 7.50
C PRO A 109 -2.42 8.99 7.51
N ALA A 110 -2.06 9.94 8.39
CA ALA A 110 -2.70 11.25 8.44
C ALA A 110 -2.45 12.13 7.19
N GLU A 111 -1.44 11.80 6.38
CA GLU A 111 -1.11 12.50 5.14
C GLU A 111 -1.78 11.88 3.90
N ARG A 112 -2.42 10.72 4.06
CA ARG A 112 -3.17 10.03 2.99
C ARG A 112 -4.58 10.63 2.84
N HIS A 113 -5.42 10.01 2.01
CA HIS A 113 -6.85 10.30 1.98
C HIS A 113 -7.51 9.81 3.28
N GLN A 114 -8.36 10.66 3.87
CA GLN A 114 -8.99 10.44 5.17
C GLN A 114 -10.38 9.80 5.04
N SER A 115 -10.80 9.45 3.82
CA SER A 115 -11.96 8.60 3.56
C SER A 115 -11.88 7.98 2.16
N TYR A 116 -12.69 6.95 1.91
CA TYR A 116 -12.80 6.37 0.57
C TYR A 116 -13.45 7.33 -0.42
N GLU A 117 -14.42 8.13 0.02
CA GLU A 117 -15.08 9.16 -0.79
C GLU A 117 -14.07 10.21 -1.26
N GLU A 118 -13.15 10.62 -0.39
CA GLU A 118 -12.08 11.54 -0.75
C GLU A 118 -11.16 10.93 -1.82
N LEU A 119 -10.76 9.67 -1.66
CA LEU A 119 -9.94 8.96 -2.64
C LEU A 119 -10.65 8.83 -4.00
N ILE A 120 -11.93 8.47 -3.99
CA ILE A 120 -12.74 8.31 -5.19
C ILE A 120 -12.89 9.66 -5.93
N ALA A 121 -13.16 10.74 -5.19
CA ALA A 121 -13.27 12.08 -5.78
C ALA A 121 -11.96 12.52 -6.46
N ASP A 122 -10.81 12.25 -5.82
CA ASP A 122 -9.49 12.57 -6.36
C ASP A 122 -9.17 11.74 -7.61
N LEU A 123 -9.51 10.43 -7.60
CA LEU A 123 -9.38 9.54 -8.75
C LEU A 123 -10.18 10.05 -9.97
N TYR A 124 -11.44 10.46 -9.75
CA TYR A 124 -12.26 11.02 -10.83
C TYR A 124 -11.66 12.32 -11.38
N ALA A 125 -11.30 13.26 -10.51
CA ALA A 125 -10.70 14.53 -10.91
C ALA A 125 -9.39 14.35 -11.70
N VAL A 126 -8.58 13.35 -11.33
CA VAL A 126 -7.37 13.00 -12.08
C VAL A 126 -7.71 12.39 -13.43
N SER A 127 -8.70 11.49 -13.50
CA SER A 127 -9.11 10.85 -14.75
C SER A 127 -9.62 11.83 -15.81
N GLU A 128 -10.38 12.86 -15.38
CA GLU A 128 -10.88 13.92 -16.26
C GLU A 128 -9.74 14.77 -16.84
N LYS A 129 -8.75 15.12 -16.00
CA LYS A 129 -7.59 15.93 -16.39
C LYS A 129 -6.64 15.22 -17.37
N ILE A 130 -6.58 13.89 -17.31
CA ILE A 130 -5.72 13.10 -18.21
C ILE A 130 -6.44 12.81 -19.54
N SER A 131 -7.77 12.79 -19.53
CA SER A 131 -8.59 12.56 -20.72
C SER A 131 -8.86 13.83 -21.55
N SER A 132 -8.47 14.99 -21.02
CA SER A 132 -8.60 16.31 -21.66
C SER A 132 -7.31 16.70 -22.40
#